data_AF-A0A1R4J0P0-F1
#
_entry.id   AF-A0A1R4J0P0-F1
#
_cell.length_a   1.000
_cell.length_b   1.000
_cell.length_c   1.000
_cell.angle_alpha   90.00
_cell.angle_beta   90.00
_cell.angle_gamma   90.00
#
_symmetry.space_group_name_H-M   'P 1'
#
loop_
_entity.id
_entity.type
_entity.pdbx_description
1 polymer ?
#
loop_
_entity_poly.entity_id
_entity_poly.type
_entity_poly.pdbx_seq_one_letter_code
_entity_poly.pdbx_strand_id
1 'polypeptide(L)'
;MMTCAAAQTGVLGWLAGETGGVNARRRSAAAAVEQLEWVLGRLRAQRSDWEDCLRHLSWAEDVRWVSDAARGYLRQVADMKARGSRVLDLVAEAEASLSAAVEQARAAEAEAIAEQETLEWAGKAVACG
;
A
#
# COMPACT_ATOMS: atom_id res chain seq x y z
N MET A 1 -33.88 35.75 26.60
CA MET A 1 -32.81 34.85 27.13
C MET A 1 -32.80 33.58 26.29
N MET A 2 -32.15 33.60 25.13
CA MET A 2 -31.72 32.36 24.47
C MET A 2 -30.50 31.90 25.27
N THR A 3 -30.73 30.88 26.09
CA THR A 3 -29.85 30.43 27.16
C THR A 3 -28.65 29.69 26.59
N CYS A 4 -27.48 29.77 27.24
CA CYS A 4 -26.25 29.06 26.84
C CYS A 4 -26.48 27.60 26.41
N ALA A 5 -27.47 26.93 26.99
CA ALA A 5 -27.89 25.58 26.63
C ALA A 5 -28.27 25.40 25.14
N ALA A 6 -28.95 26.36 24.52
CA ALA A 6 -29.31 26.29 23.10
C ALA A 6 -28.07 26.45 22.19
N ALA A 7 -27.12 27.31 22.59
CA ALA A 7 -25.87 27.49 21.89
C ALA A 7 -24.95 26.26 22.02
N GLN A 8 -24.84 25.68 23.23
CA GLN A 8 -24.12 24.43 23.48
C GLN A 8 -24.70 23.27 22.65
N THR A 9 -26.03 23.15 22.60
CA THR A 9 -26.70 22.11 21.80
C THR A 9 -26.42 22.25 20.31
N GLY A 10 -26.38 23.49 19.78
CA GLY A 10 -26.02 23.76 18.39
C GLY A 10 -24.56 23.38 18.06
N VAL A 11 -23.62 23.71 18.95
CA VAL A 11 -22.19 23.36 18.79
C VAL A 11 -21.99 21.84 18.87
N LEU A 12 -22.66 21.17 19.80
CA LEU A 12 -22.60 19.70 19.92
C LEU A 12 -23.20 19.01 18.68
N GLY A 13 -24.29 19.54 18.12
CA GLY A 13 -24.89 19.04 16.88
C GLY A 13 -23.95 19.19 15.67
N TRP A 14 -23.25 20.33 15.55
CA TRP A 14 -22.25 20.55 14.52
C TRP A 14 -21.04 19.62 14.67
N LEU A 15 -20.49 19.50 15.88
CA LEU A 15 -19.38 18.60 16.20
C LEU A 15 -19.73 17.13 15.90
N ALA A 16 -20.95 16.70 16.18
CA ALA A 16 -21.42 15.35 15.87
C ALA A 16 -21.43 15.08 14.34
N GLY A 17 -21.81 16.08 13.54
CA GLY A 17 -21.76 16.00 12.07
C GLY A 17 -20.33 15.88 11.53
N GLU A 18 -19.42 16.74 11.99
CA GLU A 18 -18.00 16.70 11.63
C GLU A 18 -17.35 15.37 12.04
N THR A 19 -17.63 14.91 13.26
CA THR A 19 -17.12 13.63 13.77
C THR A 19 -17.58 12.46 12.90
N GLY A 20 -18.79 12.50 12.36
CA GLY A 20 -19.28 11.51 11.40
C GLY A 20 -18.48 11.49 10.09
N GLY A 21 -18.18 12.67 9.54
CA GLY A 21 -17.37 12.83 8.33
C GLY A 21 -15.93 12.36 8.51
N VAL A 22 -15.28 12.73 9.62
CA VAL A 22 -13.92 12.31 9.98
C VAL A 22 -13.84 10.79 10.17
N ASN A 23 -14.81 10.19 10.86
CA ASN A 23 -14.87 8.74 11.03
C ASN A 23 -15.01 7.99 9.70
N ALA A 24 -15.78 8.53 8.74
CA ALA A 24 -15.88 7.94 7.41
C ALA A 24 -14.54 7.99 6.67
N ARG A 25 -13.87 9.15 6.67
CA ARG A 25 -12.52 9.31 6.06
C ARG A 25 -11.50 8.38 6.69
N ARG A 26 -11.47 8.26 8.02
CA ARG A 26 -10.57 7.34 8.73
C ARG A 26 -10.76 5.89 8.28
N ARG A 27 -12.01 5.41 8.23
CA ARG A 27 -12.30 4.03 7.76
C ARG A 27 -11.88 3.82 6.31
N SER A 28 -12.12 4.81 5.45
CA SER A 28 -11.69 4.74 4.04
C SER A 28 -10.16 4.71 3.91
N ALA A 29 -9.44 5.51 4.71
CA ALA A 29 -7.98 5.53 4.72
C ALA A 29 -7.40 4.20 5.23
N ALA A 30 -7.91 3.68 6.35
CA ALA A 30 -7.50 2.39 6.89
C ALA A 30 -7.71 1.23 5.90
N ALA A 31 -8.88 1.20 5.23
CA ALA A 31 -9.16 0.20 4.20
C ALA A 31 -8.24 0.34 2.97
N ALA A 32 -7.87 1.57 2.60
CA ALA A 32 -6.92 1.81 1.53
C ALA A 32 -5.51 1.31 1.91
N VAL A 33 -5.04 1.58 3.13
CA VAL A 33 -3.75 1.07 3.64
C VAL A 33 -3.74 -0.45 3.59
N GLU A 34 -4.74 -1.11 4.19
CA GLU A 34 -4.83 -2.58 4.21
C GLU A 34 -4.76 -3.15 2.79
N GLN A 35 -5.51 -2.57 1.85
CA GLN A 35 -5.57 -3.09 0.50
C GLN A 35 -4.27 -2.85 -0.28
N LEU A 36 -3.65 -1.68 -0.13
CA LEU A 36 -2.37 -1.37 -0.79
C LEU A 36 -1.24 -2.25 -0.23
N GLU A 37 -1.20 -2.49 1.07
CA GLU A 37 -0.25 -3.40 1.71
C GLU A 37 -0.42 -4.84 1.23
N TRP A 38 -1.67 -5.31 1.09
CA TRP A 38 -1.97 -6.63 0.54
C TRP A 38 -1.44 -6.76 -0.90
N VAL A 39 -1.73 -5.77 -1.76
CA VAL A 39 -1.22 -5.77 -3.16
C VAL A 39 0.31 -5.72 -3.18
N LEU A 40 0.95 -4.94 -2.31
CA LEU A 40 2.40 -4.85 -2.23
C LEU A 40 3.03 -6.18 -1.80
N GLY A 41 2.41 -6.87 -0.84
CA GLY A 41 2.82 -8.22 -0.45
C GLY A 41 2.72 -9.21 -1.61
N ARG A 42 1.63 -9.17 -2.39
CA ARG A 42 1.44 -10.01 -3.58
C ARG A 42 2.51 -9.74 -4.65
N LEU A 43 2.84 -8.47 -4.88
CA LEU A 43 3.84 -8.09 -5.87
C LEU A 43 5.24 -8.55 -5.46
N ARG A 44 5.61 -8.40 -4.18
CA ARG A 44 6.88 -8.91 -3.62
C ARG A 44 7.00 -10.43 -3.71
N ALA A 45 5.91 -11.15 -3.47
CA ALA A 45 5.87 -12.60 -3.67
C ALA A 45 6.11 -12.97 -5.13
N GLN A 46 5.43 -12.30 -6.06
CA GLN A 46 5.61 -12.53 -7.50
C GLN A 46 7.03 -12.21 -7.96
N ARG A 47 7.66 -11.17 -7.43
CA ARG A 47 9.07 -10.85 -7.67
C ARG A 47 9.98 -11.99 -7.24
N SER A 48 9.80 -12.49 -6.01
CA SER A 48 10.57 -13.61 -5.48
C SER A 48 10.43 -14.86 -6.37
N ASP A 49 9.22 -15.16 -6.85
CA ASP A 49 8.96 -16.30 -7.75
C ASP A 49 9.73 -16.14 -9.07
N TRP A 50 9.77 -14.93 -9.64
CA TRP A 50 10.54 -14.63 -10.85
C TRP A 50 12.05 -14.75 -10.63
N GLU A 51 12.56 -14.21 -9.52
CA GLU A 51 13.98 -14.32 -9.15
C GLU A 51 14.40 -15.79 -8.99
N ASP A 52 13.55 -16.64 -8.42
CA ASP A 52 13.77 -18.07 -8.29
C ASP A 52 13.77 -18.79 -9.65
N CYS A 53 12.79 -18.49 -10.50
CA CYS A 53 12.73 -19.01 -11.87
C CYS A 53 13.98 -18.67 -12.69
N LEU A 54 14.46 -17.42 -12.61
CA LEU A 54 15.67 -17.00 -13.32
C LEU A 54 16.94 -17.67 -12.78
N ARG A 55 17.00 -17.93 -11.48
CA ARG A 55 18.10 -18.66 -10.85
C ARG A 55 18.15 -20.12 -11.30
N HIS A 56 17.01 -20.79 -11.44
CA HIS A 56 16.98 -22.15 -11.98
C HIS A 56 17.45 -22.21 -13.44
N LEU A 57 17.17 -21.17 -14.23
CA LEU A 57 17.67 -21.08 -15.61
C LEU A 57 19.20 -20.94 -15.68
N SER A 58 19.86 -20.37 -14.68
CA SER A 58 21.33 -20.26 -14.69
C SER A 58 22.03 -21.61 -14.50
N TRP A 59 21.35 -22.63 -13.95
CA TRP A 59 21.93 -23.98 -13.83
C TRP A 59 22.25 -24.62 -15.18
N ALA A 60 21.56 -24.20 -16.24
CA ALA A 60 21.88 -24.65 -17.60
C ALA A 60 23.26 -24.17 -18.06
N GLU A 61 23.79 -23.08 -17.50
CA GLU A 61 25.09 -22.51 -17.86
C GLU A 61 26.26 -23.31 -17.25
N ASP A 62 26.02 -24.04 -16.16
CA ASP A 62 27.02 -24.86 -15.47
C ASP A 62 27.25 -26.23 -16.16
N VAL A 63 26.44 -26.57 -17.16
CA VAL A 63 26.49 -27.86 -17.84
C VAL A 63 27.38 -27.80 -19.09
N ARG A 64 28.29 -28.77 -19.24
CA ARG A 64 29.08 -28.94 -20.47
C ARG A 64 28.24 -29.59 -21.58
N TRP A 65 27.64 -28.77 -22.42
CA TRP A 65 26.80 -29.24 -23.53
C TRP A 65 27.63 -29.77 -24.71
N VAL A 66 27.30 -30.98 -25.17
CA VAL A 66 28.06 -31.69 -26.21
C VAL A 66 27.43 -31.65 -27.61
N SER A 67 26.16 -31.24 -27.72
CA SER A 67 25.42 -31.21 -29.00
C SER A 67 25.08 -29.79 -29.45
N ASP A 68 24.93 -29.57 -30.76
CA ASP A 68 24.45 -28.30 -31.31
C ASP A 68 23.04 -27.94 -30.87
N ALA A 69 22.17 -28.95 -30.70
CA ALA A 69 20.82 -28.75 -30.16
C ALA A 69 20.88 -28.17 -28.73
N ALA A 70 21.77 -28.70 -27.89
CA ALA A 70 21.97 -28.19 -26.53
C ALA A 70 22.59 -26.79 -26.51
N ARG A 71 23.54 -26.49 -27.40
CA ARG A 71 24.04 -25.12 -27.60
C ARG A 71 22.94 -24.16 -28.08
N GLY A 72 22.01 -24.63 -28.91
CA GLY A 72 20.83 -23.89 -29.33
C GLY A 72 19.90 -23.57 -28.16
N TYR A 73 19.65 -24.54 -27.29
CA TYR A 73 18.88 -24.36 -26.06
C TYR A 73 19.49 -23.29 -25.14
N LEU A 74 20.82 -23.27 -24.95
CA LEU A 74 21.49 -22.23 -24.16
C LEU A 74 21.20 -20.81 -24.66
N ARG A 75 21.12 -20.59 -25.98
CA ARG A 75 20.74 -19.28 -26.53
C ARG A 75 19.30 -18.90 -26.18
N GLN A 76 18.38 -19.86 -26.16
CA GLN A 76 17.01 -19.64 -25.71
C GLN A 76 16.95 -19.31 -24.23
N VAL A 77 17.73 -20.02 -23.39
CA VAL A 77 17.85 -19.72 -21.95
C VAL A 77 18.36 -18.30 -21.73
N ALA A 78 19.39 -17.87 -22.46
CA ALA A 78 19.91 -16.51 -22.37
C ALA A 78 18.85 -15.45 -22.74
N ASP A 79 18.09 -15.66 -23.81
CA ASP A 79 16.97 -14.78 -24.20
C ASP A 79 15.86 -14.76 -23.13
N MET A 80 15.49 -15.92 -22.59
CA MET A 80 14.52 -16.02 -21.49
C MET A 80 14.99 -15.25 -20.24
N LYS A 81 16.27 -15.38 -19.85
CA LYS A 81 16.84 -14.65 -18.73
C LYS A 81 16.81 -13.14 -18.96
N ALA A 82 17.15 -12.68 -20.17
CA ALA A 82 17.09 -11.27 -20.52
C ALA A 82 15.65 -10.72 -20.43
N ARG A 83 14.67 -11.47 -20.92
CA ARG A 83 13.24 -11.08 -20.83
C ARG A 83 12.74 -11.08 -19.40
N GLY A 84 13.05 -12.10 -18.61
CA GLY A 84 12.65 -12.17 -17.20
C GLY A 84 13.32 -11.10 -16.35
N SER A 85 14.57 -10.73 -16.64
CA SER A 85 15.24 -9.61 -15.95
C SER A 85 14.51 -8.29 -16.19
N ARG A 86 14.03 -8.03 -17.41
CA ARG A 86 13.18 -6.85 -17.70
C ARG A 86 11.86 -6.87 -16.93
N VAL A 87 11.27 -8.06 -16.74
CA VAL A 87 10.06 -8.19 -15.90
C VAL A 87 10.37 -7.84 -14.45
N LEU A 88 11.51 -8.28 -13.91
CA LEU A 88 11.94 -7.91 -12.57
C LEU A 88 12.16 -6.39 -12.42
N ASP A 89 12.75 -5.73 -13.42
CA ASP A 89 12.92 -4.28 -13.41
C ASP A 89 11.56 -3.56 -13.33
N LEU A 90 10.59 -3.97 -14.17
CA LEU A 90 9.23 -3.42 -14.16
C LEU A 90 8.49 -3.69 -12.84
N VAL A 91 8.68 -4.87 -12.26
CA VAL A 91 8.12 -5.22 -10.96
C VAL A 91 8.74 -4.37 -9.85
N ALA A 92 10.05 -4.13 -9.87
CA ALA A 92 10.72 -3.27 -8.91
C ALA A 92 10.24 -1.80 -8.99
N GLU A 93 10.02 -1.28 -10.20
CA GLU A 93 9.40 0.04 -10.40
C GLU A 93 7.98 0.11 -9.81
N ALA A 94 7.17 -0.92 -10.08
CA ALA A 94 5.81 -1.01 -9.53
C ALA A 94 5.81 -1.15 -7.99
N GLU A 95 6.75 -1.91 -7.41
CA GLU A 95 6.93 -2.02 -5.97
C GLU A 95 7.28 -0.68 -5.32
N ALA A 96 8.18 0.09 -5.94
CA ALA A 96 8.57 1.41 -5.46
C ALA A 96 7.38 2.38 -5.49
N SER A 97 6.65 2.42 -6.61
CA SER A 97 5.46 3.26 -6.76
C SER A 97 4.36 2.88 -5.75
N LEU A 98 4.12 1.59 -5.55
CA LEU A 98 3.11 1.11 -4.61
C LEU A 98 3.51 1.32 -3.16
N SER A 99 4.79 1.16 -2.82
CA SER A 99 5.31 1.48 -1.49
C SER A 99 5.10 2.97 -1.17
N ALA A 100 5.34 3.87 -2.12
CA ALA A 100 5.06 5.29 -1.94
C ALA A 100 3.55 5.57 -1.73
N ALA A 101 2.68 4.87 -2.45
CA ALA A 101 1.22 4.98 -2.25
C ALA A 101 0.77 4.49 -0.88
N VAL A 102 1.37 3.40 -0.35
CA VAL A 102 1.13 2.92 1.02
C VAL A 102 1.50 3.98 2.04
N GLU A 103 2.67 4.61 1.90
CA GLU A 103 3.10 5.67 2.83
C GLU A 103 2.19 6.90 2.78
N GLN A 104 1.72 7.29 1.59
CA GLN A 104 0.72 8.36 1.46
C GLN A 104 -0.61 8.00 2.14
N ALA A 105 -1.08 6.76 1.98
CA ALA A 105 -2.31 6.29 2.61
C ALA A 105 -2.18 6.25 4.15
N ARG A 106 -1.03 5.81 4.67
CA ARG A 106 -0.70 5.81 6.11
C ARG A 106 -0.65 7.22 6.69
N ALA A 107 -0.08 8.17 5.95
CA ALA A 107 -0.09 9.57 6.35
C ALA A 107 -1.52 10.13 6.42
N ALA A 108 -2.35 9.87 5.41
CA ALA A 108 -3.75 10.28 5.41
C ALA A 108 -4.58 9.62 6.53
N GLU A 109 -4.29 8.36 6.87
CA GLU A 109 -4.91 7.69 8.02
C GLU A 109 -4.50 8.36 9.35
N ALA A 110 -3.21 8.65 9.53
CA ALA A 110 -2.70 9.33 10.72
C ALA A 110 -3.31 10.72 10.89
N GLU A 111 -3.45 11.48 9.81
CA GLU A 111 -4.13 12.78 9.80
C GLU A 111 -5.61 12.65 10.24
N ALA A 112 -6.34 11.67 9.69
CA ALA A 112 -7.73 11.43 10.06
C ALA A 112 -7.89 10.99 11.52
N ILE A 113 -6.94 10.25 12.09
CA ILE A 113 -6.91 9.89 13.51
C ILE A 113 -6.69 11.14 14.37
N ALA A 114 -5.70 11.96 14.05
CA ALA A 114 -5.41 13.19 14.79
C ALA A 114 -6.60 14.18 14.76
N GLU A 115 -7.28 14.29 13.62
CA GLU A 115 -8.49 15.10 13.48
C GLU A 115 -9.64 14.55 14.35
N GLN A 116 -9.80 13.22 14.40
CA GLN A 116 -10.80 12.59 15.27
C GLN A 116 -10.52 12.88 16.75
N GLU A 117 -9.27 12.70 17.20
CA GLU A 117 -8.88 12.98 18.59
C GLU A 117 -9.13 14.46 18.95
N THR A 118 -8.85 15.37 18.02
CA THR A 118 -9.10 16.80 18.20
C THR A 118 -10.60 17.11 18.38
N LEU A 119 -11.45 16.51 17.54
CA LEU A 119 -12.91 16.67 17.65
C LEU A 119 -13.46 16.06 18.95
N GLU A 120 -12.94 14.91 19.39
CA GLU A 120 -13.31 14.28 20.65
C GLU A 120 -12.94 15.17 21.86
N TRP A 121 -11.76 15.78 21.84
CA TRP A 121 -11.36 16.75 22.86
C TRP A 121 -12.23 18.01 22.86
N ALA A 122 -12.55 18.54 21.68
CA ALA A 122 -13.45 19.70 21.54
C ALA A 122 -14.85 19.39 22.10
N GLY A 123 -15.40 18.21 21.80
CA GLY A 123 -16.67 17.76 22.35
C GLY A 123 -16.67 17.66 23.88
N LYS A 124 -15.60 17.11 24.47
CA LYS A 124 -15.42 17.05 25.93
C LYS A 124 -15.33 18.44 26.56
N ALA A 125 -14.57 19.36 25.94
CA ALA A 125 -14.41 20.72 26.44
C ALA A 125 -15.74 21.48 26.45
N VAL A 126 -16.57 21.34 25.40
CA VAL A 126 -17.90 21.96 25.32
C VAL A 126 -18.88 21.34 26.33
N ALA A 127 -18.75 20.05 26.66
CA ALA A 127 -19.60 19.40 27.65
C ALA A 127 -19.26 19.76 29.11
N CYS A 128 -18.05 20.26 29.38
CA CYS A 128 -17.57 20.60 30.72
C CYS A 128 -17.61 22.11 31.05
N GLY A 129 -17.89 22.99 30.08
CA GLY A 129 -17.94 24.45 30.23
C GLY A 129 -19.33 25.03 30.05
#